data_AF-A0A7W9HAD0-F1
#
_entry.id   AF-A0A7W9HAD0-F1
#
_cell.length_a   1.000
_cell.length_b   1.000
_cell.length_c   1.000
_cell.angle_alpha   90.00
_cell.angle_beta   90.00
_cell.angle_gamma   90.00
#
_symmetry.space_group_name_H-M   'P 1'
#
loop_
_entity.id
_entity.type
_entity.pdbx_description
1 polymer ?
#
loop_
_entity_poly.entity_id
_entity_poly.type
_entity_poly.pdbx_seq_one_letter_code
_entity_poly.pdbx_strand_id
1 'polypeptide(L)'
;MTARFDAIGLVVSDMAASVAFYRRLGFAFPEGAEKQPHAEAELPGGLRLMFDTEETVRSFLPGWQPPSDGGRTSLALRCDNPAEVDSLYEELVGTGCHGELKPWDAFWGQRYAVVLDPDGNGVDLFAPLAAAGE
;
A
#
# COMPACT_ATOMS: atom_id res chain seq x y z
N MET A 1 13.88 -25.18 14.48
CA MET A 1 12.67 -24.33 14.45
C MET A 1 12.97 -23.17 13.53
N THR A 2 12.07 -22.87 12.59
CA THR A 2 12.22 -21.75 11.63
C THR A 2 11.06 -20.79 11.79
N ALA A 3 11.33 -19.49 11.66
CA ALA A 3 10.29 -18.47 11.65
C ALA A 3 9.48 -18.53 10.35
N ARG A 4 8.21 -18.12 10.42
CA ARG A 4 7.30 -18.01 9.26
C ARG A 4 6.97 -16.53 9.04
N PHE A 5 6.96 -16.11 7.78
CA PHE A 5 6.48 -14.78 7.42
C PHE A 5 4.95 -14.72 7.58
N ASP A 6 4.46 -13.71 8.30
CA ASP A 6 3.07 -13.67 8.76
C ASP A 6 2.41 -12.30 8.53
N ALA A 7 3.19 -11.22 8.55
CA ALA A 7 2.66 -9.89 8.35
C ALA A 7 3.67 -8.91 7.77
N ILE A 8 3.15 -7.86 7.13
CA ILE A 8 3.85 -6.61 6.81
C ILE A 8 3.30 -5.54 7.76
N GLY A 9 4.17 -4.78 8.42
CA GLY A 9 3.79 -3.68 9.29
C GLY A 9 4.15 -2.33 8.69
N LEU A 10 3.21 -1.38 8.71
CA LEU A 10 3.44 0.03 8.40
C LEU A 10 3.18 0.88 9.63
N VAL A 11 4.02 1.88 9.85
CA VAL A 11 3.76 2.91 10.87
C VAL A 11 3.00 4.03 10.18
N VAL A 12 1.86 4.43 10.75
CA VAL A 12 0.97 5.43 10.17
C VAL A 12 0.87 6.66 11.06
N SER A 13 0.90 7.85 10.45
CA SER A 13 0.73 9.12 11.15
C SER A 13 -0.74 9.44 11.43
N ASP A 14 -1.66 8.96 10.58
CA ASP A 14 -3.11 9.08 10.73
C ASP A 14 -3.79 7.74 10.38
N MET A 15 -4.25 7.02 11.42
CA MET A 15 -4.90 5.71 11.26
C MET A 15 -6.15 5.79 10.38
N ALA A 16 -6.94 6.86 10.49
CA ALA A 16 -8.18 6.99 9.73
C ALA A 16 -7.90 7.25 8.25
N ALA A 17 -6.92 8.09 7.94
CA ALA A 17 -6.49 8.33 6.56
C ALA A 17 -5.95 7.05 5.92
N SER A 18 -5.07 6.32 6.61
CA SER A 18 -4.46 5.10 6.07
C SER A 18 -5.49 3.98 5.90
N VAL A 19 -6.35 3.73 6.89
CA VAL A 19 -7.44 2.75 6.75
C VAL A 19 -8.39 3.13 5.60
N ALA A 20 -8.74 4.41 5.44
CA ALA A 20 -9.61 4.85 4.34
C ALA A 20 -8.95 4.66 2.97
N PHE A 21 -7.65 4.96 2.85
CA PHE A 21 -6.87 4.76 1.62
C PHE A 21 -6.82 3.28 1.23
N TYR A 22 -6.40 2.41 2.15
CA TYR A 22 -6.27 0.98 1.85
C TYR A 22 -7.62 0.27 1.65
N ARG A 23 -8.71 0.73 2.29
CA ARG A 23 -10.07 0.23 1.99
C ARG A 23 -10.48 0.46 0.54
N ARG A 24 -10.10 1.59 -0.06
CA ARG A 24 -10.37 1.86 -1.50
C ARG A 24 -9.64 0.88 -2.42
N LEU A 25 -8.50 0.37 -1.96
CA LEU A 25 -7.70 -0.64 -2.66
C LEU A 25 -8.12 -2.09 -2.31
N GLY A 26 -9.25 -2.27 -1.61
CA GLY A 26 -9.83 -3.58 -1.31
C GLY A 26 -9.34 -4.24 -0.03
N PHE A 27 -8.54 -3.57 0.81
CA PHE A 27 -8.11 -4.13 2.10
C PHE A 27 -9.24 -4.11 3.13
N ALA A 28 -9.56 -5.28 3.67
CA ALA A 28 -10.70 -5.50 4.55
C ALA A 28 -10.39 -5.22 6.03
N PHE A 29 -10.06 -3.97 6.37
CA PHE A 29 -9.92 -3.56 7.78
C PHE A 29 -11.27 -3.61 8.52
N PRO A 30 -11.33 -4.22 9.72
CA PRO A 30 -12.56 -4.30 10.53
C PRO A 30 -13.20 -2.95 10.83
N GLU A 31 -14.51 -2.91 11.04
CA GLU A 31 -15.22 -1.69 11.44
C GLU A 31 -14.62 -1.12 12.75
N GLY A 32 -14.40 0.20 12.79
CA GLY A 32 -13.79 0.87 13.94
C GLY A 32 -12.26 0.81 13.98
N ALA A 33 -11.60 0.14 13.01
CA ALA A 33 -10.14 0.10 12.89
C ALA A 33 -9.51 1.51 12.83
N GLU A 34 -10.20 2.46 12.21
CA GLU A 34 -9.75 3.86 12.09
C GLU A 34 -9.55 4.59 13.43
N LYS A 35 -10.03 4.00 14.55
CA LYS A 35 -9.94 4.57 15.91
C LYS A 35 -8.98 3.79 16.81
N GLN A 36 -8.35 2.73 16.30
CA GLN A 36 -7.49 1.85 17.09
C GLN A 36 -6.03 2.30 17.02
N PRO A 37 -5.25 2.09 18.10
CA PRO A 37 -3.80 2.32 18.09
C PRO A 37 -3.04 1.30 17.22
N HIS A 38 -3.69 0.18 16.90
CA HIS A 38 -3.21 -0.90 16.06
C HIS A 38 -4.38 -1.48 15.26
N ALA A 39 -4.20 -1.73 13.97
CA ALA A 39 -5.21 -2.29 13.09
C ALA A 39 -4.62 -3.35 12.15
N GLU A 40 -5.40 -4.37 11.82
CA GLU A 40 -4.97 -5.44 10.93
C GLU A 40 -6.00 -5.69 9.82
N ALA A 41 -5.51 -6.02 8.62
CA ALA A 41 -6.30 -6.56 7.53
C ALA A 41 -5.70 -7.91 7.09
N GLU A 42 -6.54 -8.94 7.05
CA GLU A 42 -6.16 -10.24 6.48
C GLU A 42 -6.09 -10.14 4.95
N LEU A 43 -5.04 -10.75 4.39
CA LEU A 43 -4.80 -10.85 2.95
C LEU A 43 -5.03 -12.29 2.49
N PRO A 44 -5.31 -12.51 1.18
CA PRO A 44 -5.39 -13.85 0.62
C PRO A 44 -4.17 -14.69 0.96
N GLY A 45 -4.40 -15.93 1.42
CA GLY A 45 -3.32 -16.84 1.83
C GLY A 45 -2.85 -16.69 3.27
N GLY A 46 -3.48 -15.82 4.07
CA GLY A 46 -3.25 -15.70 5.52
C GLY A 46 -2.12 -14.75 5.93
N LEU A 47 -1.55 -14.01 4.98
CA LEU A 47 -0.68 -12.88 5.30
C LEU A 47 -1.51 -11.72 5.88
N ARG A 48 -0.93 -10.90 6.75
CA ARG A 48 -1.61 -9.73 7.31
C ARG A 48 -0.90 -8.43 6.94
N LEU A 49 -1.67 -7.36 6.73
CA LEU A 49 -1.16 -6.00 6.75
C LEU A 49 -1.53 -5.37 8.09
N MET A 50 -0.54 -4.87 8.82
CA MET A 50 -0.71 -4.28 10.15
C MET A 50 -0.35 -2.80 10.11
N PHE A 51 -1.15 -1.97 10.77
CA PHE A 51 -0.86 -0.57 11.03
C PHE A 51 -0.67 -0.34 12.51
N ASP A 52 0.39 0.38 12.85
CA ASP A 52 0.63 0.91 14.18
C ASP A 52 0.70 2.43 14.09
N THR A 53 0.03 3.14 15.00
CA THR A 53 0.25 4.59 15.09
C THR A 53 1.67 4.88 15.57
N GLU A 54 2.19 6.06 15.24
CA GLU A 54 3.49 6.48 15.75
C GLU A 54 3.57 6.46 17.29
N GLU A 55 2.46 6.76 17.99
CA GLU A 55 2.38 6.69 19.44
C GLU A 55 2.55 5.24 19.94
N THR A 56 1.86 4.29 19.32
CA THR A 56 2.01 2.86 19.60
C THR A 56 3.47 2.43 19.46
N VAL A 57 4.12 2.81 18.35
CA VAL A 57 5.54 2.48 18.13
C VAL A 57 6.43 3.12 19.19
N ARG A 58 6.23 4.40 19.51
CA ARG A 58 7.03 5.11 20.52
C ARG A 58 6.86 4.54 21.93
N SER A 59 5.75 3.84 22.23
CA SER A 59 5.55 3.20 23.53
C SER A 59 6.58 2.11 23.85
N PHE A 60 7.13 1.44 22.81
CA PHE A 60 8.15 0.39 22.95
C PHE A 60 9.46 0.70 22.21
N LEU A 61 9.49 1.74 21.37
CA LEU A 61 10.68 2.29 20.73
C LEU A 61 10.70 3.83 20.88
N PRO A 62 11.02 4.38 22.07
CA PRO A 62 10.81 5.80 22.37
C PRO A 62 11.58 6.79 21.47
N GLY A 63 12.69 6.35 20.88
CA GLY A 63 13.50 7.17 19.97
C GLY A 63 13.05 7.14 18.51
N TRP A 64 11.97 6.44 18.18
CA TRP A 64 11.49 6.34 16.80
C TRP A 64 11.04 7.70 16.27
N GLN A 65 11.49 8.01 15.06
CA GLN A 65 11.09 9.18 14.28
C GLN A 65 10.74 8.73 12.85
N PRO A 66 9.75 9.39 12.21
CA PRO A 66 9.44 9.09 10.82
C PRO A 66 10.66 9.37 9.92
N PRO A 67 10.88 8.58 8.87
CA PRO A 67 11.93 8.85 7.89
C PRO A 67 11.68 10.19 7.18
N SER A 68 12.74 10.91 6.83
CA SER A 68 12.64 12.23 6.19
C SER A 68 12.36 12.19 4.68
N ASP A 69 12.65 11.05 4.05
CA ASP A 69 12.48 10.81 2.61
C ASP A 69 11.56 9.59 2.40
N GLY A 70 10.94 9.52 1.21
CA GLY A 70 10.00 8.46 0.84
C GLY A 70 10.53 7.05 1.11
N GLY A 71 9.61 6.12 1.41
CA GLY A 71 9.91 4.77 1.86
C GLY A 71 10.77 3.97 0.88
N ARG A 72 11.64 3.08 1.41
CA ARG A 72 12.42 2.11 0.61
C ARG A 72 11.61 0.92 0.10
N THR A 73 10.32 0.90 0.41
CA THR A 73 9.42 -0.24 0.20
C THR A 73 8.15 0.26 -0.47
N SER A 74 7.66 -0.54 -1.42
CA SER A 74 6.33 -0.36 -2.00
C SER A 74 5.48 -1.60 -1.77
N LEU A 75 4.16 -1.41 -1.68
CA LEU A 75 3.18 -2.51 -1.75
C LEU A 75 2.67 -2.62 -3.19
N ALA A 76 2.97 -3.74 -3.85
CA ALA A 76 2.59 -3.97 -5.24
C ALA A 76 1.25 -4.70 -5.35
N LEU A 77 0.28 -4.03 -5.98
CA LEU A 77 -1.09 -4.48 -6.20
C LEU A 77 -1.29 -4.85 -7.66
N ARG A 78 -1.78 -6.06 -7.87
CA ARG A 78 -2.08 -6.58 -9.20
C ARG A 78 -3.49 -6.18 -9.61
N CYS A 79 -3.59 -5.47 -10.73
CA CYS A 79 -4.82 -5.24 -11.47
C CYS A 79 -5.08 -6.41 -12.45
N ASP A 80 -6.33 -6.55 -12.89
CA ASP A 80 -6.77 -7.59 -13.81
C ASP A 80 -6.16 -7.42 -15.20
N ASN A 81 -5.98 -6.17 -15.66
CA ASN A 81 -5.44 -5.86 -16.97
C ASN A 81 -4.79 -4.46 -17.04
N PRO A 82 -4.00 -4.17 -18.11
CA PRO A 82 -3.35 -2.87 -18.27
C PRO A 82 -4.29 -1.65 -18.20
N ALA A 83 -5.49 -1.70 -18.77
CA ALA A 83 -6.40 -0.55 -18.75
C ALA A 83 -6.95 -0.24 -17.35
N GLU A 84 -7.01 -1.24 -16.47
CA GLU A 84 -7.38 -1.03 -15.08
C GLU A 84 -6.27 -0.30 -14.29
N VAL A 85 -5.00 -0.55 -14.61
CA VAL A 85 -3.88 0.22 -14.02
C VAL A 85 -4.06 1.71 -14.27
N ASP A 86 -4.36 2.08 -15.52
CA ASP A 86 -4.60 3.46 -15.93
C ASP A 86 -5.82 4.06 -15.22
N SER A 87 -6.95 3.35 -15.24
CA SER A 87 -8.21 3.83 -14.67
C SER A 87 -8.12 4.02 -13.16
N LEU A 88 -7.53 3.06 -12.44
CA LEU A 88 -7.36 3.12 -10.99
C LEU A 88 -6.38 4.21 -10.58
N TYR A 89 -5.29 4.40 -11.34
CA TYR A 89 -4.37 5.51 -11.10
C TYR A 89 -5.08 6.86 -11.22
N GLU A 90 -5.85 7.06 -12.30
CA GLU A 90 -6.61 8.30 -12.51
C GLU A 90 -7.65 8.55 -11.42
N GLU A 91 -8.36 7.51 -10.96
CA GLU A 91 -9.31 7.61 -9.85
C GLU A 91 -8.62 8.05 -8.55
N LEU A 92 -7.53 7.38 -8.16
CA LEU A 92 -6.82 7.67 -6.92
C LEU A 92 -6.27 9.09 -6.93
N VAL A 93 -5.60 9.50 -8.02
CA VAL A 93 -5.08 10.86 -8.17
C VAL A 93 -6.22 11.89 -8.20
N GLY A 94 -7.33 11.57 -8.86
CA GLY A 94 -8.53 12.42 -8.89
C GLY A 94 -9.15 12.64 -7.50
N THR A 95 -8.93 11.74 -6.55
CA THR A 95 -9.36 11.89 -5.16
C THR A 95 -8.36 12.62 -4.25
N GLY A 96 -7.23 13.07 -4.80
CA GLY A 96 -6.18 13.79 -4.09
C GLY A 96 -5.01 12.93 -3.62
N CYS A 97 -4.93 11.65 -4.00
CA CYS A 97 -3.74 10.83 -3.75
C CYS A 97 -2.57 11.36 -4.59
N HIS A 98 -1.35 11.33 -4.05
CA HIS A 98 -0.17 11.74 -4.80
C HIS A 98 0.24 10.67 -5.80
N GLY A 99 0.26 11.01 -7.08
CA GLY A 99 0.75 10.14 -8.15
C GLY A 99 2.25 10.35 -8.38
N GLU A 100 3.06 9.40 -7.96
CA GLU A 100 4.53 9.47 -8.07
C GLU A 100 4.99 9.17 -9.49
N LEU A 101 4.45 8.12 -10.11
CA LEU A 101 4.74 7.73 -11.50
C LEU A 101 3.45 7.42 -12.24
N LYS A 102 3.17 8.20 -13.29
CA LYS A 102 2.04 7.96 -14.21
C LYS A 102 2.19 6.61 -14.92
N PRO A 103 1.09 5.95 -15.32
CA PRO A 103 1.13 4.65 -15.98
C PRO A 103 2.09 4.59 -17.17
N TRP A 104 2.95 3.56 -17.18
CA TRP A 104 3.91 3.29 -18.25
C TRP A 104 4.07 1.78 -18.49
N ASP A 105 4.61 1.43 -19.66
CA ASP A 105 4.97 0.05 -19.98
C ASP A 105 6.41 -0.19 -19.53
N ALA A 106 6.56 -0.96 -18.46
CA ALA A 106 7.86 -1.25 -17.87
C ALA A 106 8.63 -2.31 -18.67
N PHE A 107 9.96 -2.21 -18.71
CA PHE A 107 10.81 -3.12 -19.50
C PHE A 107 10.73 -4.59 -19.06
N TRP A 108 10.19 -4.87 -17.87
CA TRP A 108 9.93 -6.21 -17.35
C TRP A 108 8.55 -6.77 -17.71
N GLY A 109 7.84 -6.15 -18.66
CA GLY A 109 6.62 -6.70 -19.27
C GLY A 109 5.34 -6.44 -18.47
N GLN A 110 5.23 -5.29 -17.81
CA GLN A 110 4.05 -4.91 -17.04
C GLN A 110 3.62 -3.47 -17.37
N ARG A 111 2.31 -3.25 -17.46
CA ARG A 111 1.75 -1.91 -17.29
C ARG A 111 1.89 -1.58 -15.82
N TYR A 112 2.47 -0.43 -15.49
CA TYR A 112 2.89 -0.10 -14.14
C TYR A 112 2.59 1.36 -13.83
N ALA A 113 2.19 1.67 -12.60
CA ALA A 113 2.02 3.01 -12.08
C ALA A 113 2.37 3.03 -10.59
N VAL A 114 2.70 4.20 -10.03
CA VAL A 114 3.00 4.35 -8.60
C VAL A 114 2.25 5.54 -8.03
N VAL A 115 1.47 5.29 -6.97
CA VAL A 115 0.91 6.32 -6.10
C VAL A 115 1.58 6.26 -4.73
N LEU A 116 1.45 7.30 -3.93
CA LEU A 116 1.85 7.27 -2.52
C LEU A 116 0.64 7.15 -1.61
N ASP A 117 0.80 6.36 -0.55
CA ASP A 117 -0.13 6.34 0.57
C ASP A 117 -0.05 7.66 1.39
N PRO A 118 -0.91 7.86 2.41
CA PRO A 118 -0.91 9.09 3.20
C PRO A 118 0.42 9.42 3.91
N ASP A 119 1.26 8.41 4.15
CA ASP A 119 2.54 8.51 4.85
C ASP A 119 3.74 8.52 3.87
N GLY A 120 3.49 8.56 2.56
CA GLY A 120 4.53 8.64 1.53
C GLY A 120 5.16 7.29 1.15
N ASN A 121 4.57 6.16 1.53
CA ASN A 121 4.99 4.85 1.06
C ASN A 121 4.49 4.59 -0.36
N GLY A 122 5.31 3.91 -1.18
CA GLY A 122 4.91 3.53 -2.52
C GLY A 122 3.80 2.48 -2.52
N VAL A 123 2.82 2.67 -3.39
CA VAL A 123 1.82 1.66 -3.74
C VAL A 123 1.82 1.51 -5.24
N ASP A 124 2.31 0.37 -5.69
CA ASP A 124 2.48 0.08 -7.10
C ASP A 124 1.20 -0.56 -7.64
N LEU A 125 0.71 -0.07 -8.76
CA LEU A 125 -0.40 -0.66 -9.51
C LEU A 125 0.16 -1.31 -10.76
N PHE A 126 -0.11 -2.60 -10.97
CA PHE A 126 0.45 -3.28 -12.13
C PHE A 126 -0.43 -4.37 -12.73
N ALA A 127 -0.25 -4.60 -14.03
CA ALA A 127 -0.79 -5.76 -14.72
C ALA A 127 0.23 -6.28 -15.74
N PRO A 128 0.30 -7.59 -16.00
CA PRO A 128 1.14 -8.10 -17.08
C PRO A 128 0.69 -7.52 -18.42
N LEU A 129 1.64 -7.12 -19.25
CA LEU A 129 1.38 -6.85 -20.66
C LEU A 129 1.08 -8.18 -21.35
N ALA A 130 0.24 -8.16 -22.39
CA ALA A 130 0.11 -9.33 -23.25
C ALA A 130 1.50 -9.71 -23.76
N ALA A 131 1.83 -11.00 -23.74
CA ALA A 131 3.03 -11.47 -24.42
C ALA A 131 2.98 -10.97 -25.86
N ALA A 132 4.02 -10.28 -26.32
CA ALA A 132 4.16 -10.02 -27.74
C ALA A 132 4.11 -11.39 -28.42
N GLY A 133 3.05 -11.63 -29.21
CA GLY A 133 2.87 -12.93 -29.86
C GLY A 133 4.14 -13.31 -30.59
N GLU A 134 4.71 -14.47 -30.23
CA GLU A 134 5.74 -15.14 -31.01
C GLU A 134 5.17 -15.63 -32.35
#